data_AF-A0A6L7WQZ5-F1
#
_entry.id   AF-A0A6L7WQZ5-F1
#
_cell.length_a   1.000
_cell.length_b   1.000
_cell.length_c   1.000
_cell.angle_alpha   90.00
_cell.angle_beta   90.00
_cell.angle_gamma   90.00
#
_symmetry.space_group_name_H-M   'P 1'
#
loop_
_entity.id
_entity.type
_entity.pdbx_description
1 polymer ?
#
loop_
_entity_poly.entity_id
_entity_poly.type
_entity_poly.pdbx_seq_one_letter_code
_entity_poly.pdbx_strand_id
1 'polypeptide(L)'
;MTTQADPALRQHMFALAPLRVWLRLLREHGGVAPRRRGALARILLTSLGTLPLRLAESAIHGRRVRRTPIETPPVMILGYGRSGTTHLHNLLVCDPDHAGVTTYQAIAPACCLVGRRFLEPLIARQLPAKRPMDNMDVSLDLPQEEEIAIAGLSHQSFLHHLSFPRAARRCYDRYAAMQGLTPREIERWERTYLDVVRKATVIAGGRRLVLKSPSNLARVPHILRLFPGAKFVHIVRNPYVVY
;
A
#
# COMPACT_ATOMS: atom_id res chain seq x y z
N MET A 1 21.30 -0.16 -18.19
CA MET A 1 21.62 -0.78 -16.89
C MET A 1 20.52 -1.76 -16.51
N THR A 2 20.77 -3.03 -16.78
CA THR A 2 19.95 -4.17 -16.34
C THR A 2 20.01 -4.26 -14.83
N THR A 3 18.94 -3.89 -14.14
CA THR A 3 18.73 -4.27 -12.74
C THR A 3 18.63 -5.80 -12.69
N GLN A 4 19.76 -6.44 -12.40
CA GLN A 4 19.77 -7.77 -11.81
C GLN A 4 18.81 -7.69 -10.62
N ALA A 5 17.72 -8.45 -10.69
CA ALA A 5 16.84 -8.62 -9.56
C ALA A 5 17.68 -9.23 -8.45
N ASP A 6 17.87 -8.47 -7.38
CA ASP A 6 18.54 -8.93 -6.17
C ASP A 6 17.95 -10.30 -5.76
N PRO A 7 18.76 -11.36 -5.62
CA PRO A 7 18.30 -12.67 -5.17
C PRO A 7 17.66 -12.66 -3.77
N ALA A 8 17.75 -11.54 -3.03
CA ALA A 8 17.14 -11.35 -1.72
C ALA A 8 15.60 -11.28 -1.74
N LEU A 9 14.95 -10.84 -2.83
CA LEU A 9 13.48 -10.85 -2.91
C LEU A 9 12.98 -12.20 -3.42
N ARG A 10 13.02 -13.21 -2.54
CA ARG A 10 12.47 -14.56 -2.82
C ARG A 10 11.01 -14.50 -3.27
N GLN A 11 10.24 -13.49 -2.86
CA GLN A 11 8.82 -13.33 -3.16
C GLN A 11 8.48 -11.92 -3.65
N HIS A 12 7.56 -11.82 -4.61
CA HIS A 12 7.12 -10.54 -5.19
C HIS A 12 6.34 -9.71 -4.15
N MET A 13 6.56 -8.39 -4.13
CA MET A 13 5.94 -7.46 -3.16
C MET A 13 4.41 -7.65 -3.02
N PHE A 14 3.70 -7.80 -4.13
CA PHE A 14 2.24 -7.99 -4.17
C PHE A 14 1.78 -9.47 -4.24
N ALA A 15 2.59 -10.42 -3.78
CA ALA A 15 2.25 -11.86 -3.85
C ALA A 15 1.02 -12.25 -3.03
N LEU A 16 0.70 -11.50 -1.96
CA LEU A 16 -0.49 -11.75 -1.12
C LEU A 16 -1.78 -11.13 -1.70
N ALA A 17 -1.68 -10.33 -2.77
CA ALA A 17 -2.82 -9.67 -3.38
C ALA A 17 -3.84 -10.70 -3.93
N PRO A 18 -5.16 -10.43 -3.84
CA PRO A 18 -6.20 -11.29 -4.42
C PRO A 18 -5.98 -11.65 -5.88
N LEU A 19 -6.34 -12.88 -6.27
CA LEU A 19 -6.23 -13.36 -7.66
C LEU A 19 -6.90 -12.40 -8.65
N ARG A 20 -8.05 -11.82 -8.27
CA ARG A 20 -8.76 -10.81 -9.08
C ARG A 20 -7.89 -9.60 -9.44
N VAL A 21 -6.96 -9.19 -8.58
CA VAL A 21 -6.03 -8.07 -8.83
C VAL A 21 -5.06 -8.49 -9.92
N TRP A 22 -4.43 -9.66 -9.77
CA TRP A 22 -3.49 -10.19 -10.75
C TRP A 22 -4.14 -10.49 -12.10
N LEU A 23 -5.32 -11.10 -12.12
CA LEU A 23 -6.08 -11.33 -13.36
C LEU A 23 -6.38 -10.03 -14.11
N ARG A 24 -6.76 -8.98 -13.36
CA ARG A 24 -7.01 -7.66 -13.94
C ARG A 24 -5.74 -7.02 -14.49
N LEU A 25 -4.65 -7.06 -13.74
CA LEU A 25 -3.35 -6.53 -14.17
C LEU A 25 -2.83 -7.25 -15.42
N LEU A 26 -2.91 -8.58 -15.47
CA LEU A 26 -2.50 -9.36 -16.63
C LEU A 26 -3.34 -9.01 -17.86
N ARG A 27 -4.66 -8.84 -17.70
CA ARG A 27 -5.56 -8.43 -18.79
C ARG A 27 -5.23 -7.03 -19.29
N GLU A 28 -4.93 -6.09 -18.38
CA GLU A 28 -4.67 -4.69 -18.73
C GLU A 28 -3.28 -4.45 -19.34
N HIS A 29 -2.32 -5.34 -19.07
CA HIS A 29 -0.93 -5.17 -19.50
C HIS A 29 -0.45 -6.24 -20.50
N GLY A 30 -1.33 -7.13 -20.97
CA GLY A 30 -1.01 -8.14 -21.97
C GLY A 30 -0.19 -9.33 -21.45
N GLY A 31 -0.32 -9.64 -20.15
CA GLY A 31 0.33 -10.78 -19.51
C GLY A 31 1.78 -10.54 -19.07
N VAL A 32 2.56 -11.63 -18.96
CA VAL A 32 3.98 -11.60 -18.56
C VAL A 32 4.87 -12.28 -19.59
N ALA A 33 6.13 -11.85 -19.68
CA ALA A 33 7.12 -12.49 -20.54
C ALA A 33 7.28 -13.99 -20.17
N PRO A 34 7.56 -14.90 -21.14
CA PRO A 34 7.68 -16.34 -20.88
C PRO A 34 8.62 -16.69 -19.72
N ARG A 35 9.78 -16.02 -19.65
CA ARG A 35 10.76 -16.17 -18.55
C ARG A 35 10.25 -15.82 -17.14
N ARG A 36 9.14 -15.09 -17.04
CA ARG A 36 8.51 -14.69 -15.76
C ARG A 36 7.31 -15.56 -15.38
N ARG A 37 6.92 -16.54 -16.20
CA ARG A 37 5.78 -17.44 -15.92
C ARG A 37 5.95 -18.21 -14.60
N GLY A 38 7.16 -18.67 -14.27
CA GLY A 38 7.43 -19.32 -12.99
C GLY A 38 7.27 -18.38 -11.78
N ALA A 39 7.66 -17.11 -11.91
CA ALA A 39 7.42 -16.11 -10.87
C ALA A 39 5.92 -15.82 -10.71
N LEU A 40 5.18 -15.71 -11.83
CA LEU A 40 3.73 -15.55 -11.82
C LEU A 40 3.04 -16.75 -11.15
N ALA A 41 3.44 -17.98 -11.46
CA ALA A 41 2.88 -19.17 -10.85
C ALA A 41 3.04 -19.15 -9.32
N ARG A 42 4.22 -18.78 -8.81
CA ARG A 42 4.46 -18.63 -7.36
C ARG A 42 3.59 -17.55 -6.73
N ILE A 43 3.41 -16.42 -7.41
CA ILE A 43 2.51 -15.33 -6.97
C ILE A 43 1.06 -15.84 -6.87
N LEU A 44 0.56 -16.50 -7.91
CA LEU A 44 -0.81 -17.02 -7.94
C LEU A 44 -1.02 -18.11 -6.89
N LEU A 45 -0.04 -19.00 -6.69
CA LEU A 45 -0.08 -20.01 -5.64
C LEU A 45 -0.10 -19.38 -4.24
N THR A 46 0.73 -18.36 -4.00
CA THR A 46 0.73 -17.62 -2.73
C THR A 46 -0.63 -16.96 -2.49
N SER A 47 -1.16 -16.27 -3.50
CA SER A 47 -2.48 -15.65 -3.42
C SER A 47 -3.57 -16.70 -3.19
N LEU A 48 -3.50 -17.87 -3.80
CA LEU A 48 -4.48 -18.94 -3.55
C LEU A 48 -4.37 -19.46 -2.11
N GLY A 49 -3.16 -19.64 -1.60
CA GLY A 49 -2.91 -20.07 -0.22
C GLY A 49 -3.46 -19.11 0.84
N THR A 50 -3.53 -17.81 0.55
CA THR A 50 -4.13 -16.82 1.47
C THR A 50 -5.65 -16.66 1.32
N LEU A 51 -6.30 -17.39 0.40
CA LEU A 51 -7.75 -17.31 0.21
C LEU A 51 -8.56 -17.58 1.50
N PRO A 52 -8.27 -18.62 2.32
CA PRO A 52 -9.02 -18.89 3.54
C PRO A 52 -8.98 -17.70 4.52
N LEU A 53 -7.81 -17.08 4.69
CA LEU A 53 -7.64 -15.93 5.59
C LEU A 53 -8.44 -14.71 5.11
N ARG A 54 -8.48 -14.47 3.80
CA ARG A 54 -9.26 -13.36 3.20
C ARG A 54 -10.77 -13.59 3.33
N LEU A 55 -11.22 -14.84 3.17
CA LEU A 55 -12.63 -15.19 3.38
C LEU A 55 -13.02 -15.03 4.85
N ALA A 56 -12.17 -15.50 5.77
CA ALA A 56 -12.37 -15.33 7.21
C ALA A 56 -12.41 -13.84 7.61
N GLU A 57 -11.49 -13.02 7.13
CA GLU A 57 -11.52 -11.57 7.39
C GLU A 57 -12.80 -10.92 6.87
N SER A 58 -13.22 -11.25 5.64
CA SER A 58 -14.45 -10.73 5.06
C SER A 58 -15.69 -11.14 5.86
N ALA A 59 -15.73 -12.38 6.33
CA ALA A 59 -16.85 -12.91 7.13
C ALA A 59 -16.90 -12.31 8.54
N ILE A 60 -15.77 -12.25 9.25
CA ILE A 60 -15.69 -11.83 10.65
C ILE A 60 -15.69 -10.30 10.77
N HIS A 61 -14.84 -9.63 10.00
CA HIS A 61 -14.59 -8.19 10.14
C HIS A 61 -15.17 -7.34 9.01
N GLY A 62 -15.59 -7.93 7.88
CA GLY A 62 -16.01 -7.16 6.72
C GLY A 62 -17.16 -6.18 7.01
N ARG A 63 -18.15 -6.57 7.83
CA ARG A 63 -19.22 -5.65 8.26
C ARG A 63 -18.70 -4.56 9.18
N ARG A 64 -17.84 -4.90 10.16
CA ARG A 64 -17.23 -3.96 11.10
C ARG A 64 -16.44 -2.90 10.35
N VAL A 65 -15.48 -3.31 9.52
CA VAL A 65 -14.61 -2.43 8.73
C VAL A 65 -15.43 -1.48 7.87
N ARG A 66 -16.42 -1.98 7.10
CA ARG A 66 -17.24 -1.13 6.22
C ARG A 66 -18.03 -0.05 6.97
N ARG A 67 -18.39 -0.32 8.23
CA ARG A 67 -19.17 0.58 9.08
C ARG A 67 -18.32 1.42 10.02
N THR A 68 -17.02 1.18 10.10
CA THR A 68 -16.13 1.95 10.97
C THR A 68 -16.15 3.42 10.55
N PRO A 69 -16.61 4.34 11.44
CA PRO A 69 -16.49 5.76 11.21
C PRO A 69 -15.03 6.17 11.37
N ILE A 70 -14.61 7.16 10.60
CA ILE A 70 -13.30 7.81 10.75
C ILE A 70 -13.59 9.14 11.44
N GLU A 71 -13.77 9.07 12.76
CA GLU A 71 -14.22 10.21 13.58
C GLU A 71 -13.18 11.32 13.63
N THR A 72 -11.92 10.93 13.78
CA THR A 72 -10.81 11.87 13.80
C THR A 72 -10.18 11.95 12.40
N PRO A 73 -10.16 13.13 11.76
CA PRO A 73 -9.53 13.28 10.46
C PRO A 73 -8.04 12.93 10.49
N PRO A 74 -7.51 12.28 9.43
CA PRO A 74 -6.11 11.88 9.37
C PRO A 74 -5.16 13.06 9.17
N VAL A 75 -3.92 12.88 9.58
CA VAL A 75 -2.78 13.75 9.21
C VAL A 75 -2.08 13.12 8.01
N MET A 76 -1.98 13.88 6.92
CA MET A 76 -1.35 13.47 5.66
C MET A 76 0.02 14.13 5.55
N ILE A 77 1.08 13.34 5.51
CA ILE A 77 2.42 13.82 5.21
C ILE A 77 2.59 13.82 3.70
N LEU A 78 2.87 14.99 3.13
CA LEU A 78 3.11 15.21 1.71
C LEU A 78 4.58 15.54 1.46
N GLY A 79 5.07 15.16 0.29
CA GLY A 79 6.42 15.48 -0.17
C GLY A 79 6.99 14.39 -1.07
N TYR A 80 8.02 14.74 -1.83
CA TYR A 80 8.74 13.77 -2.66
C TYR A 80 9.56 12.80 -1.80
N GLY A 81 9.98 11.68 -2.41
CA GLY A 81 11.01 10.84 -1.81
C GLY A 81 12.27 11.67 -1.49
N ARG A 82 13.06 11.20 -0.52
CA ARG A 82 14.32 11.84 -0.09
C ARG A 82 14.19 13.25 0.54
N SER A 83 12.98 13.74 0.77
CA SER A 83 12.72 15.00 1.48
C SER A 83 12.70 14.88 3.02
N GLY A 84 12.77 13.66 3.57
CA GLY A 84 12.68 13.42 5.02
C GLY A 84 11.29 12.98 5.50
N THR A 85 10.32 12.79 4.59
CA THR A 85 8.95 12.34 4.92
C THR A 85 8.88 11.05 5.73
N THR A 86 9.74 10.08 5.46
CA THR A 86 9.82 8.83 6.24
C THR A 86 10.24 9.08 7.69
N HIS A 87 11.19 9.99 7.92
CA HIS A 87 11.64 10.32 9.28
C HIS A 87 10.53 11.03 10.05
N LEU A 88 9.86 12.01 9.43
CA LEU A 88 8.70 12.66 10.05
C LEU A 88 7.57 11.68 10.35
N HIS A 89 7.30 10.72 9.45
CA HIS A 89 6.26 9.71 9.66
C HIS A 89 6.56 8.84 10.87
N ASN A 90 7.80 8.38 11.02
CA ASN A 90 8.23 7.64 12.21
C ASN A 90 8.06 8.46 13.48
N LEU A 91 8.51 9.73 13.48
CA LEU A 91 8.40 10.62 14.65
C LEU A 91 6.94 10.86 15.06
N LEU A 92 6.05 11.16 14.12
CA LEU A 92 4.66 11.45 14.43
C LEU A 92 3.90 10.24 14.96
N VAL A 93 4.30 9.01 14.58
CA VAL A 93 3.68 7.76 15.06
C VAL A 93 4.23 7.34 16.44
N CYS A 94 5.28 7.98 16.96
CA CYS A 94 5.72 7.77 18.34
C CYS A 94 4.76 8.37 19.38
N ASP A 95 3.89 9.30 18.97
CA ASP A 95 2.83 9.85 19.83
C ASP A 95 1.82 8.73 20.18
N PRO A 96 1.53 8.47 21.48
CA PRO A 96 0.56 7.47 21.91
C PRO A 96 -0.84 7.65 21.31
N ASP A 97 -1.23 8.88 20.96
CA ASP A 97 -2.53 9.19 20.36
C ASP A 97 -2.53 9.03 18.83
N HIS A 98 -1.39 8.68 18.23
CA HIS A 98 -1.23 8.47 16.80
C HIS A 98 -1.03 7.00 16.43
N ALA A 99 -1.39 6.68 15.20
CA ALA A 99 -1.16 5.38 14.57
C ALA A 99 -0.91 5.55 13.07
N GLY A 100 -0.18 4.62 12.47
CA GLY A 100 0.02 4.56 11.02
C GLY A 100 -0.47 3.23 10.44
N VAL A 101 -0.53 3.16 9.10
CA VAL A 101 -0.59 1.86 8.41
C VAL A 101 0.77 1.18 8.64
N THR A 102 0.79 0.02 9.27
CA THR A 102 2.05 -0.69 9.54
C THR A 102 2.53 -1.46 8.31
N THR A 103 3.81 -1.83 8.28
CA THR A 103 4.38 -2.66 7.21
C THR A 103 3.62 -3.97 7.02
N TYR A 104 3.17 -4.61 8.10
CA TYR A 104 2.32 -5.80 8.01
C TYR A 104 0.97 -5.51 7.32
N GLN A 105 0.30 -4.43 7.71
CA GLN A 105 -0.97 -4.01 7.08
C GLN A 105 -0.77 -3.70 5.58
N ALA A 106 0.34 -3.07 5.22
CA ALA A 106 0.69 -2.75 3.84
C ALA A 106 0.94 -3.99 2.97
N ILE A 107 1.62 -5.01 3.51
CA ILE A 107 1.97 -6.25 2.78
C ILE A 107 0.76 -7.19 2.66
N ALA A 108 -0.06 -7.32 3.72
CA ALA A 108 -1.17 -8.26 3.79
C ALA A 108 -2.56 -7.59 3.94
N PRO A 109 -2.90 -6.55 3.17
CA PRO A 109 -4.04 -5.67 3.45
C PRO A 109 -5.40 -6.38 3.32
N ALA A 110 -5.47 -7.50 2.60
CA ALA A 110 -6.71 -8.25 2.39
C ALA A 110 -7.06 -9.21 3.55
N CYS A 111 -6.13 -9.42 4.48
CA CYS A 111 -6.28 -10.35 5.60
C CYS A 111 -5.50 -9.91 6.85
N CYS A 112 -5.25 -8.60 7.02
CA CYS A 112 -4.40 -8.10 8.10
C CYS A 112 -5.05 -8.21 9.50
N LEU A 113 -6.38 -8.28 9.61
CA LEU A 113 -7.07 -8.40 10.90
C LEU A 113 -7.09 -9.83 11.45
N VAL A 114 -7.05 -10.84 10.57
CA VAL A 114 -7.11 -12.27 10.96
C VAL A 114 -5.79 -12.99 10.73
N GLY A 115 -5.08 -12.63 9.66
CA GLY A 115 -3.93 -13.36 9.16
C GLY A 115 -2.65 -13.18 9.96
N ARG A 116 -2.61 -12.23 10.92
CA ARG A 116 -1.34 -11.82 11.57
C ARG A 116 -0.60 -13.00 12.18
N ARG A 117 -1.28 -13.78 13.01
CA ARG A 117 -0.72 -14.98 13.65
C ARG A 117 -0.07 -15.98 12.68
N PHE A 118 -0.58 -16.10 11.46
CA PHE A 118 -0.11 -17.08 10.48
C PHE A 118 0.91 -16.50 9.49
N LEU A 119 0.71 -15.25 9.06
CA LEU A 119 1.50 -14.61 8.01
C LEU A 119 2.73 -13.89 8.56
N GLU A 120 2.67 -13.34 9.78
CA GLU A 120 3.79 -12.62 10.39
C GLU A 120 5.09 -13.44 10.44
N PRO A 121 5.12 -14.70 10.90
CA PRO A 121 6.35 -15.50 10.88
C PRO A 121 6.87 -15.77 9.46
N LEU A 122 5.98 -15.93 8.49
CA LEU A 122 6.34 -16.21 7.09
C LEU A 122 6.89 -14.96 6.38
N ILE A 123 6.35 -13.79 6.70
CA ILE A 123 6.79 -12.51 6.16
C ILE A 123 8.11 -12.10 6.84
N ALA A 124 8.23 -12.24 8.16
CA ALA A 124 9.43 -11.89 8.92
C ALA A 124 10.67 -12.67 8.43
N ARG A 125 10.52 -13.95 8.06
CA ARG A 125 11.60 -14.77 7.47
C ARG A 125 12.10 -14.26 6.11
N GLN A 126 11.33 -13.42 5.43
CA GLN A 126 11.64 -12.92 4.09
C GLN A 126 11.98 -11.43 4.09
N LEU A 127 11.67 -10.71 5.17
CA LEU A 127 12.03 -9.31 5.29
C LEU A 127 13.52 -9.18 5.58
N PRO A 128 14.25 -8.33 4.86
CA PRO A 128 15.62 -7.99 5.23
C PRO A 128 15.59 -7.24 6.57
N ALA A 129 16.57 -7.46 7.44
CA ALA A 129 16.64 -6.75 8.73
C ALA A 129 16.73 -5.23 8.55
N LYS A 130 17.37 -4.78 7.46
CA LYS A 130 17.54 -3.37 7.11
C LYS A 130 17.17 -3.09 5.66
N ARG A 131 16.73 -1.86 5.41
CA ARG A 131 16.42 -1.38 4.06
C ARG A 131 17.70 -1.23 3.23
N PRO A 132 17.77 -1.78 2.02
CA PRO A 132 18.98 -1.72 1.20
C PRO A 132 19.32 -0.30 0.72
N MET A 133 18.35 0.61 0.67
CA MET A 133 18.50 1.97 0.16
C MET A 133 18.91 3.02 1.20
N ASP A 134 18.63 2.79 2.49
CA ASP A 134 18.85 3.79 3.54
C ASP A 134 19.25 3.20 4.91
N ASN A 135 19.52 1.89 5.00
CA ASN A 135 19.98 1.19 6.21
C ASN A 135 19.07 1.36 7.46
N MET A 136 17.82 1.78 7.25
CA MET A 136 16.81 1.90 8.30
C MET A 136 16.25 0.52 8.66
N ASP A 137 15.86 0.34 9.91
CA ASP A 137 15.24 -0.90 10.37
C ASP A 137 13.94 -1.19 9.61
N VAL A 138 13.76 -2.46 9.27
CA VAL A 138 12.51 -2.96 8.70
C VAL A 138 11.84 -3.81 9.76
N SER A 139 10.70 -3.34 10.25
CA SER A 139 9.85 -4.08 11.17
C SER A 139 8.42 -4.04 10.67
N LEU A 140 7.70 -5.13 10.95
CA LEU A 140 6.31 -5.32 10.58
C LEU A 140 5.37 -4.31 11.25
N ASP A 141 5.77 -3.75 12.38
CA ASP A 141 5.01 -2.78 13.16
C ASP A 141 5.38 -1.32 12.86
N LEU A 142 6.47 -1.08 12.13
CA LEU A 142 6.83 0.27 11.71
C LEU A 142 5.84 0.84 10.69
N PRO A 143 5.61 2.17 10.71
CA PRO A 143 4.69 2.81 9.78
C PRO A 143 5.20 2.72 8.34
N GLN A 144 4.26 2.61 7.42
CA GLN A 144 4.50 2.33 6.01
C GLN A 144 3.50 3.10 5.12
N GLU A 145 3.87 3.25 3.86
CA GLU A 145 3.03 3.88 2.84
C GLU A 145 1.76 3.09 2.57
N GLU A 146 0.61 3.74 2.69
CA GLU A 146 -0.69 3.13 2.41
C GLU A 146 -0.88 2.80 0.92
N GLU A 147 -0.12 3.43 0.01
CA GLU A 147 -0.11 3.08 -1.40
C GLU A 147 0.22 1.60 -1.63
N ILE A 148 1.09 1.00 -0.81
CA ILE A 148 1.44 -0.42 -0.88
C ILE A 148 0.20 -1.28 -0.55
N ALA A 149 -0.59 -0.88 0.44
CA ALA A 149 -1.85 -1.55 0.78
C ALA A 149 -2.87 -1.45 -0.38
N ILE A 150 -2.98 -0.27 -1.01
CA ILE A 150 -3.86 -0.06 -2.17
C ILE A 150 -3.47 -0.98 -3.33
N ALA A 151 -2.17 -1.10 -3.62
CA ALA A 151 -1.65 -2.03 -4.64
C ALA A 151 -1.99 -3.50 -4.32
N GLY A 152 -2.00 -3.87 -3.04
CA GLY A 152 -2.40 -5.20 -2.57
C GLY A 152 -3.92 -5.48 -2.66
N LEU A 153 -4.76 -4.45 -2.73
CA LEU A 153 -6.22 -4.58 -2.78
C LEU A 153 -6.84 -4.32 -4.17
N SER A 154 -6.17 -3.54 -5.00
CA SER A 154 -6.69 -3.08 -6.30
C SER A 154 -5.60 -2.97 -7.36
N HIS A 155 -6.01 -3.10 -8.63
CA HIS A 155 -5.19 -2.81 -9.81
C HIS A 155 -4.96 -1.30 -10.02
N GLN A 156 -5.71 -0.43 -9.31
CA GLN A 156 -5.66 1.02 -9.43
C GLN A 156 -4.61 1.63 -8.50
N SER A 157 -3.35 1.25 -8.67
CA SER A 157 -2.22 1.79 -7.92
C SER A 157 -1.08 2.17 -8.85
N PHE A 158 -0.38 3.24 -8.49
CA PHE A 158 0.83 3.65 -9.19
C PHE A 158 1.93 2.59 -9.09
N LEU A 159 2.03 1.87 -7.96
CA LEU A 159 3.10 0.91 -7.70
C LEU A 159 3.11 -0.31 -8.61
N HIS A 160 2.04 -0.56 -9.38
CA HIS A 160 2.03 -1.63 -10.37
C HIS A 160 3.04 -1.42 -11.51
N HIS A 161 3.61 -0.22 -11.66
CA HIS A 161 4.77 -0.01 -12.53
C HIS A 161 5.99 -0.85 -12.15
N LEU A 162 6.14 -1.26 -10.88
CA LEU A 162 7.21 -2.15 -10.43
C LEU A 162 7.06 -3.55 -11.02
N SER A 163 5.81 -4.01 -11.19
CA SER A 163 5.46 -5.29 -11.82
C SER A 163 5.46 -5.19 -13.34
N PHE A 164 4.98 -4.06 -13.87
CA PHE A 164 4.82 -3.80 -15.30
C PHE A 164 5.52 -2.48 -15.71
N PRO A 165 6.86 -2.47 -15.84
CA PRO A 165 7.62 -1.23 -16.09
C PRO A 165 7.24 -0.50 -17.37
N ARG A 166 6.83 -1.23 -18.42
CA ARG A 166 6.35 -0.65 -19.68
C ARG A 166 5.09 0.20 -19.51
N ALA A 167 4.33 -0.02 -18.44
CA ALA A 167 3.13 0.73 -18.12
C ALA A 167 3.39 1.91 -17.15
N ALA A 168 4.65 2.21 -16.79
CA ALA A 168 4.97 3.19 -15.75
C ALA A 168 4.30 4.55 -15.95
N ARG A 169 4.35 5.11 -17.17
CA ARG A 169 3.68 6.37 -17.50
C ARG A 169 2.17 6.29 -17.31
N ARG A 170 1.54 5.23 -17.83
CA ARG A 170 0.09 4.99 -17.67
C ARG A 170 -0.30 4.85 -16.20
N CYS A 171 0.48 4.10 -15.41
CA CYS A 171 0.24 3.95 -13.97
C CYS A 171 0.38 5.27 -13.22
N TYR A 172 1.36 6.11 -13.59
CA TYR A 172 1.54 7.44 -13.02
C TYR A 172 0.35 8.35 -13.35
N ASP A 173 0.06 8.56 -14.64
CA ASP A 173 -0.98 9.49 -15.08
C ASP A 173 -2.34 9.09 -14.46
N ARG A 174 -2.70 7.80 -14.54
CA ARG A 174 -4.01 7.34 -14.07
C ARG A 174 -4.13 7.27 -12.56
N TYR A 175 -3.10 6.79 -11.86
CA TYR A 175 -3.26 6.41 -10.45
C TYR A 175 -2.44 7.27 -9.49
N ALA A 176 -1.30 7.84 -9.89
CA ALA A 176 -0.63 8.85 -9.07
C ALA A 176 -1.29 10.22 -9.26
N ALA A 177 -1.43 10.67 -10.50
CA ALA A 177 -1.98 11.98 -10.86
C ALA A 177 -3.51 12.01 -11.01
N MET A 178 -4.18 10.85 -10.92
CA MET A 178 -5.65 10.71 -11.02
C MET A 178 -6.25 11.22 -12.35
N GLN A 179 -5.48 11.17 -13.44
CA GLN A 179 -5.87 11.69 -14.75
C GLN A 179 -6.51 10.63 -15.65
N GLY A 180 -7.52 11.04 -16.42
CA GLY A 180 -8.20 10.17 -17.39
C GLY A 180 -8.98 9.02 -16.75
N LEU A 181 -9.31 9.10 -15.46
CA LEU A 181 -10.19 8.16 -14.77
C LEU A 181 -11.65 8.57 -14.98
N THR A 182 -12.51 7.59 -15.24
CA THR A 182 -13.97 7.79 -15.21
C THR A 182 -14.48 7.98 -13.77
N PRO A 183 -15.67 8.58 -13.56
CA PRO A 183 -16.26 8.70 -12.23
C PRO A 183 -16.35 7.36 -11.48
N ARG A 184 -16.75 6.28 -12.16
CA ARG A 184 -16.81 4.93 -11.59
C ARG A 184 -15.45 4.37 -11.16
N GLU A 185 -14.39 4.73 -11.88
CA GLU A 185 -13.02 4.33 -11.52
C GLU A 185 -12.52 5.11 -10.31
N ILE A 186 -12.84 6.40 -10.22
CA ILE A 186 -12.53 7.24 -9.07
C ILE A 186 -13.23 6.68 -7.82
N GLU A 187 -14.54 6.39 -7.88
CA GLU A 187 -15.29 5.78 -6.77
C GLU A 187 -14.72 4.42 -6.35
N ARG A 188 -14.21 3.63 -7.29
CA ARG A 188 -13.58 2.33 -6.99
C ARG A 188 -12.24 2.52 -6.27
N TRP A 189 -11.44 3.50 -6.70
CA TRP A 189 -10.21 3.86 -6.01
C TRP A 189 -10.50 4.38 -4.60
N GLU A 190 -11.47 5.29 -4.45
CA GLU A 190 -11.90 5.85 -3.16
C GLU A 190 -12.39 4.78 -2.19
N ARG A 191 -13.19 3.82 -2.66
CA ARG A 191 -13.61 2.67 -1.84
C ARG A 191 -12.43 1.82 -1.38
N THR A 192 -11.42 1.65 -2.24
CA THR A 192 -10.20 0.91 -1.86
C THR A 192 -9.40 1.68 -0.82
N TYR A 193 -9.23 2.99 -1.02
CA TYR A 193 -8.55 3.87 -0.07
C TYR A 193 -9.26 3.83 1.30
N LEU A 194 -10.59 3.98 1.32
CA LEU A 194 -11.39 3.88 2.53
C LEU A 194 -11.29 2.51 3.21
N ASP A 195 -11.21 1.40 2.47
CA ASP A 195 -11.02 0.07 3.07
C ASP A 195 -9.68 -0.02 3.82
N VAL A 196 -8.59 0.50 3.22
CA VAL A 196 -7.28 0.58 3.87
C VAL A 196 -7.35 1.41 5.15
N VAL A 197 -7.88 2.64 5.05
CA VAL A 197 -7.97 3.56 6.19
C VAL A 197 -8.85 2.98 7.30
N ARG A 198 -10.01 2.40 6.98
CA ARG A 198 -10.91 1.80 7.98
C ARG A 198 -10.27 0.61 8.69
N LYS A 199 -9.54 -0.25 7.99
CA LYS A 199 -8.79 -1.35 8.64
C LYS A 199 -7.74 -0.80 9.58
N ALA A 200 -6.99 0.21 9.15
CA ALA A 200 -6.03 0.89 10.02
C ALA A 200 -6.72 1.53 11.23
N THR A 201 -7.89 2.16 11.07
CA THR A 201 -8.68 2.73 12.17
C THR A 201 -9.14 1.67 13.17
N VAL A 202 -9.61 0.51 12.69
CA VAL A 202 -10.00 -0.62 13.55
C VAL A 202 -8.82 -1.10 14.41
N ILE A 203 -7.63 -1.17 13.83
CA ILE A 203 -6.40 -1.59 14.52
C ILE A 203 -5.89 -0.49 15.46
N ALA A 204 -6.00 0.77 15.04
CA ALA A 204 -5.55 1.93 15.79
C ALA A 204 -6.33 2.11 17.10
N GLY A 205 -7.58 1.65 17.18
CA GLY A 205 -8.36 1.62 18.41
C GLY A 205 -8.73 3.01 18.93
N GLY A 206 -8.99 3.97 18.02
CA GLY A 206 -9.38 5.35 18.35
C GLY A 206 -8.26 6.38 18.15
N ARG A 207 -7.01 5.93 18.01
CA ARG A 207 -5.88 6.81 17.70
C ARG A 207 -6.01 7.46 16.32
N ARG A 208 -5.54 8.70 16.19
CA ARG A 208 -5.55 9.45 14.93
C ARG A 208 -4.56 8.82 13.95
N LEU A 209 -4.99 8.65 12.70
CA LEU A 209 -4.12 8.12 11.66
C LEU A 209 -3.16 9.19 11.10
N VAL A 210 -1.88 8.84 11.01
CA VAL A 210 -0.83 9.57 10.30
C VAL A 210 -0.44 8.76 9.07
N LEU A 211 -0.75 9.29 7.89
CA LEU A 211 -0.58 8.62 6.60
C LEU A 211 0.45 9.36 5.76
N LYS A 212 1.19 8.61 4.93
CA LYS A 212 2.29 9.15 4.12
C LYS A 212 2.46 8.28 2.89
N SER A 213 2.12 8.83 1.74
CA SER A 213 2.41 8.25 0.43
C SER A 213 2.74 9.39 -0.54
N PRO A 214 3.86 9.36 -1.29
CA PRO A 214 4.22 10.43 -2.22
C PRO A 214 3.11 10.74 -3.26
N SER A 215 2.37 9.72 -3.67
CA SER A 215 1.23 9.85 -4.59
C SER A 215 0.12 10.76 -4.05
N ASN A 216 0.02 10.96 -2.73
CA ASN A 216 -1.00 11.84 -2.14
C ASN A 216 -0.81 13.31 -2.49
N LEU A 217 0.40 13.72 -2.90
CA LEU A 217 0.67 15.09 -3.32
C LEU A 217 -0.27 15.53 -4.45
N ALA A 218 -0.57 14.63 -5.40
CA ALA A 218 -1.48 14.89 -6.51
C ALA A 218 -2.94 14.49 -6.21
N ARG A 219 -3.22 13.91 -5.04
CA ARG A 219 -4.55 13.37 -4.68
C ARG A 219 -5.27 14.19 -3.62
N VAL A 220 -4.73 15.35 -3.21
CA VAL A 220 -5.31 16.21 -2.18
C VAL A 220 -6.82 16.46 -2.40
N PRO A 221 -7.31 16.79 -3.61
CA PRO A 221 -8.75 16.98 -3.82
C PRO A 221 -9.58 15.72 -3.51
N HIS A 222 -9.10 14.54 -3.90
CA HIS A 222 -9.77 13.27 -3.61
C HIS A 222 -9.75 12.95 -2.11
N ILE A 223 -8.62 13.20 -1.45
CA ILE A 223 -8.47 12.99 0.00
C ILE A 223 -9.43 13.90 0.77
N LEU A 224 -9.55 15.17 0.40
CA LEU A 224 -10.49 16.11 1.04
C LEU A 224 -11.96 15.72 0.83
N ARG A 225 -12.31 15.07 -0.29
CA ARG A 225 -13.66 14.51 -0.47
C ARG A 225 -13.96 13.35 0.49
N LEU A 226 -12.94 12.53 0.79
CA LEU A 226 -13.07 11.42 1.74
C LEU A 226 -13.00 11.89 3.20
N PHE A 227 -12.16 12.89 3.46
CA PHE A 227 -11.84 13.39 4.79
C PHE A 227 -11.77 14.93 4.76
N PRO A 228 -12.91 15.64 4.82
CA PRO A 228 -12.94 17.10 4.71
C PRO A 228 -12.10 17.82 5.77
N GLY A 229 -11.92 17.23 6.95
CA GLY A 229 -11.09 17.77 8.03
C GLY A 229 -9.63 17.31 8.02
N ALA A 230 -9.16 16.62 6.98
CA ALA A 230 -7.79 16.11 6.94
C ALA A 230 -6.77 17.25 7.06
N LYS A 231 -5.71 17.01 7.84
CA LYS A 231 -4.60 17.95 8.03
C LYS A 231 -3.45 17.53 7.12
N PHE A 232 -2.72 18.50 6.56
CA PHE A 232 -1.61 18.23 5.66
C PHE A 232 -0.32 18.83 6.20
N VAL A 233 0.75 18.04 6.23
CA VAL A 233 2.11 18.49 6.51
C VAL A 233 2.94 18.28 5.26
N HIS A 234 3.27 19.34 4.54
CA HIS A 234 4.05 19.28 3.31
C HIS A 234 5.51 19.59 3.58
N ILE A 235 6.39 18.60 3.38
CA ILE A 235 7.83 18.79 3.46
C ILE A 235 8.37 19.09 2.07
N VAL A 236 9.11 20.19 1.96
CA VAL A 236 9.74 20.63 0.72
C VAL A 236 11.27 20.47 0.85
N ARG A 237 11.89 19.90 -0.18
CA ARG A 237 13.35 19.86 -0.35
C ARG A 237 13.66 20.14 -1.81
N ASN A 238 14.77 20.83 -2.07
CA ASN A 238 15.20 21.14 -3.44
C ASN A 238 15.35 19.83 -4.24
N PRO A 239 14.55 19.60 -5.31
CA PRO A 239 14.58 18.35 -6.07
C PRO A 239 15.93 18.14 -6.77
N TYR A 240 16.62 19.19 -7.21
CA TYR A 240 17.92 19.11 -7.88
C TYR A 240 19.06 18.63 -6.96
N VAL A 241 18.84 18.65 -5.64
CA VAL A 241 19.82 18.15 -4.66
C VAL A 241 19.62 16.66 -4.36
N VAL A 242 18.47 16.10 -4.71
CA VAL A 242 18.08 14.73 -4.34
C VAL A 242 17.76 13.80 -5.51
N TYR A 243 17.64 14.33 -6.74
CA TYR A 243 17.36 13.58 -7.98
C TYR A 243 18.25 14.03 -9.12
#